data_AF-A0AAW7WCR2-F1
#
_entry.id   AF-A0AAW7WCR2-F1
#
_cell.length_a   1.000
_cell.length_b   1.000
_cell.length_c   1.000
_cell.angle_alpha   90.00
_cell.angle_beta   90.00
_cell.angle_gamma   90.00
#
_symmetry.space_group_name_H-M   'P 1'
#
loop_
_entity.id
_entity.type
_entity.pdbx_description
1 polymer ?
#
loop_
_entity_poly.entity_id
_entity_poly.type
_entity_poly.pdbx_seq_one_letter_code
_entity_poly.pdbx_strand_id
1 'polypeptide(L)'
;MRISTASLALAAVLAAPVISTASSAAAGSDLSPEQSQVLFQARKTWAKDNYQRRLELLQSQQRCIDAAASADALKTCRRQMKKARKSLKQDYRAYVNKVRNQLGLPARTGNKRDAKGRKLQA
;
A
#
# COMPACT_ATOMS: atom_id res chain seq x y z
N MET A 1 -21.55 -71.58 11.61
CA MET A 1 -20.12 -71.37 11.92
C MET A 1 -19.87 -69.87 11.97
N ARG A 2 -19.32 -69.40 13.10
CA ARG A 2 -18.57 -68.14 13.33
C ARG A 2 -19.34 -66.82 13.58
N ILE A 3 -19.10 -66.36 14.80
CA ILE A 3 -19.40 -65.10 15.49
C ILE A 3 -18.38 -64.03 15.03
N SER A 4 -18.63 -62.77 15.41
CA SER A 4 -17.64 -61.69 15.68
C SER A 4 -17.35 -60.74 14.52
N THR A 5 -17.21 -59.42 14.69
CA THR A 5 -17.08 -58.57 15.89
C THR A 5 -17.36 -57.12 15.50
N ALA A 6 -17.82 -56.35 16.48
CA ALA A 6 -17.97 -54.90 16.44
C ALA A 6 -16.70 -54.17 15.97
N SER A 7 -16.87 -52.99 15.36
CA SER A 7 -15.89 -51.92 15.43
C SER A 7 -16.62 -50.63 15.69
N LEU A 8 -16.51 -50.20 16.95
CA LEU A 8 -16.94 -48.93 17.49
C LEU A 8 -16.09 -47.79 16.90
N ALA A 9 -16.74 -46.65 16.80
CA ALA A 9 -16.26 -45.36 16.33
C ALA A 9 -14.93 -44.88 16.95
N LEU A 10 -14.26 -43.95 16.25
CA LEU A 10 -13.85 -42.67 16.84
C LEU A 10 -13.46 -41.69 15.71
N ALA A 11 -14.41 -40.87 15.26
CA ALA A 11 -14.09 -39.68 14.47
C ALA A 11 -13.69 -38.57 15.45
N ALA A 12 -12.39 -38.40 15.67
CA ALA A 12 -11.85 -37.28 16.43
C ALA A 12 -12.00 -35.99 15.62
N VAL A 13 -13.07 -35.25 15.87
CA VAL A 13 -13.19 -33.86 15.41
C VAL A 13 -12.20 -33.04 16.22
N LEU A 14 -11.06 -32.71 15.60
CA LEU A 14 -10.15 -31.69 16.11
C LEU A 14 -10.86 -30.34 16.02
N ALA A 15 -11.53 -29.94 17.10
CA ALA A 15 -11.88 -28.55 17.35
C ALA A 15 -10.56 -27.80 17.59
N ALA A 16 -9.93 -27.35 16.51
CA ALA A 16 -8.83 -26.40 16.60
C ALA A 16 -9.37 -25.14 17.30
N PRO A 17 -8.70 -24.63 18.35
CA PRO A 17 -9.09 -23.36 18.91
C PRO A 17 -8.97 -22.32 17.79
N VAL A 18 -10.06 -21.62 17.52
CA VAL A 18 -10.01 -20.38 16.75
C VAL A 18 -9.12 -19.46 17.58
N ILE A 19 -7.83 -19.42 17.23
CA ILE A 19 -6.91 -18.42 17.76
C ILE A 19 -7.49 -17.10 17.25
N SER A 20 -8.28 -16.46 18.11
CA SER A 20 -8.72 -15.09 17.91
C SER A 20 -7.42 -14.29 17.90
N THR A 21 -6.95 -13.98 16.70
CA THR A 21 -5.85 -13.03 16.51
C THR A 21 -6.39 -11.69 16.96
N ALA A 22 -6.26 -11.43 18.26
CA ALA A 22 -6.30 -10.07 18.79
C ALA A 22 -5.22 -9.32 18.01
N SER A 23 -5.64 -8.66 16.94
CA SER A 23 -4.77 -7.85 16.11
C SER A 23 -4.26 -6.75 17.03
N SER A 24 -2.98 -6.82 17.36
CA SER A 24 -2.27 -5.75 18.05
C SER A 24 -2.43 -4.48 17.23
N ALA A 25 -3.42 -3.68 17.63
CA ALA A 25 -3.67 -2.33 17.23
C ALA A 25 -2.41 -1.50 17.51
N ALA A 26 -1.54 -1.43 16.50
CA ALA A 26 -0.39 -0.56 16.48
C ALA A 26 -0.91 0.84 16.22
N ALA A 27 -1.01 1.61 17.30
CA ALA A 27 -1.74 2.85 17.31
C ALA A 27 -1.25 3.88 16.27
N GLY A 28 -2.25 4.58 15.74
CA GLY A 28 -2.16 5.43 14.56
C GLY A 28 -3.48 5.40 13.80
N SER A 29 -4.60 5.65 14.50
CA SER A 29 -5.98 5.39 14.10
C SER A 29 -6.12 3.99 13.48
N ASP A 30 -6.39 2.97 14.29
CA ASP A 30 -6.59 1.61 13.80
C ASP A 30 -7.73 1.62 12.78
N LEU A 31 -7.34 1.49 11.52
CA LEU A 31 -8.27 1.42 10.41
C LEU A 31 -9.12 0.18 10.62
N SER A 32 -10.43 0.29 10.46
CA SER A 32 -11.27 -0.92 10.40
C SER A 32 -10.80 -1.82 9.24
N PRO A 33 -11.07 -3.14 9.31
CA PRO A 33 -10.77 -4.04 8.20
C PRO A 33 -11.36 -3.54 6.87
N GLU A 34 -12.57 -2.99 6.90
CA GLU A 34 -13.25 -2.42 5.73
C GLU A 34 -12.52 -1.18 5.19
N GLN A 35 -12.14 -0.24 6.07
CA GLN A 35 -11.36 0.94 5.68
C GLN A 35 -10.00 0.55 5.07
N SER A 36 -9.35 -0.46 5.65
CA SER A 36 -8.09 -1.00 5.15
C SER A 36 -8.25 -1.60 3.75
N GLN A 37 -9.31 -2.38 3.54
CA GLN A 37 -9.62 -3.00 2.26
C GLN A 37 -9.92 -1.95 1.17
N VAL A 38 -10.74 -0.93 1.47
CA VAL A 38 -11.02 0.16 0.53
C VAL A 38 -9.75 0.91 0.13
N LEU A 39 -8.90 1.25 1.11
CA LEU A 39 -7.62 1.90 0.84
C LEU A 39 -6.67 1.01 0.04
N PHE A 40 -6.65 -0.30 0.28
CA PHE A 40 -5.87 -1.25 -0.50
C PHE A 40 -6.31 -1.25 -1.97
N GLN A 41 -7.62 -1.38 -2.23
CA GLN A 41 -8.16 -1.39 -3.59
C GLN A 41 -7.88 -0.07 -4.31
N ALA A 42 -8.06 1.07 -3.64
CA ALA A 42 -7.71 2.37 -4.21
C ALA A 42 -6.23 2.45 -4.64
N ARG A 43 -5.31 1.98 -3.79
CA ARG A 43 -3.88 1.96 -4.12
C ARG A 43 -3.57 1.02 -5.29
N LYS A 44 -4.20 -0.16 -5.32
CA LYS A 44 -4.08 -1.12 -6.41
C LYS A 44 -4.55 -0.52 -7.73
N THR A 45 -5.73 0.10 -7.74
CA THR A 45 -6.30 0.79 -8.90
C THR A 45 -5.37 1.90 -9.38
N TRP A 46 -4.95 2.82 -8.50
CA TRP A 46 -4.01 3.87 -8.86
C TRP A 46 -2.72 3.31 -9.50
N ALA A 47 -2.16 2.25 -8.91
CA ALA A 47 -0.95 1.62 -9.42
C ALA A 47 -1.17 1.06 -10.82
N LYS A 48 -2.28 0.36 -11.07
CA LYS A 48 -2.62 -0.17 -12.39
C LYS A 48 -2.79 0.96 -13.40
N ASP A 49 -3.65 1.93 -13.09
CA ASP A 49 -4.06 2.98 -14.04
C ASP A 49 -2.92 3.94 -14.37
N ASN A 50 -1.98 4.14 -13.44
CA ASN A 50 -0.81 5.01 -13.64
C ASN A 50 0.47 4.22 -13.93
N TYR A 51 0.37 2.95 -14.32
CA TYR A 51 1.55 2.17 -14.72
C TYR A 51 2.23 2.78 -15.95
N GLN A 52 1.46 3.06 -17.01
CA GLN A 52 1.99 3.61 -18.25
C GLN A 52 2.67 4.97 -18.04
N ARG A 53 2.05 5.87 -17.27
CA ARG A 53 2.64 7.17 -16.90
C ARG A 53 3.99 7.03 -16.16
N ARG A 54 4.15 6.00 -15.32
CA ARG A 54 5.43 5.72 -14.64
C ARG A 54 6.48 5.20 -15.62
N LEU A 55 6.07 4.34 -16.55
CA LEU A 55 6.94 3.81 -17.60
C LEU A 55 7.44 4.93 -18.51
N GLU A 56 6.55 5.79 -19.00
CA GLU A 56 6.91 6.94 -19.83
C GLU A 56 7.88 7.89 -19.14
N LEU A 57 7.69 8.10 -17.84
CA LEU A 57 8.59 8.92 -17.05
C LEU A 57 10.02 8.34 -17.01
N LEU A 58 10.14 7.01 -16.84
CA LEU A 58 11.44 6.32 -16.85
C LEU A 58 12.06 6.33 -18.26
N GLN A 59 11.27 6.09 -19.30
CA GLN A 59 11.75 6.13 -20.67
C GLN A 59 12.20 7.55 -21.07
N SER A 60 11.48 8.57 -20.65
CA SER A 60 11.89 9.97 -20.85
C SER A 60 13.18 10.31 -20.11
N GLN A 61 13.39 9.75 -18.91
CA GLN A 61 14.65 9.88 -18.19
C GLN A 61 15.81 9.28 -18.97
N GLN A 62 15.61 8.05 -19.46
CA GLN A 62 16.61 7.32 -20.21
C GLN A 62 17.06 8.13 -21.43
N ARG A 63 16.11 8.56 -22.27
CA ARG A 63 16.41 9.39 -23.44
C ARG A 63 17.15 10.69 -23.11
N CYS A 64 16.79 11.35 -22.01
CA CYS A 64 17.48 12.58 -21.59
C CYS A 64 18.93 12.32 -21.20
N ILE A 65 19.18 11.22 -20.47
CA ILE A 65 20.54 10.83 -20.05
C ILE A 65 21.37 10.44 -21.26
N ASP A 66 20.82 9.66 -22.19
CA ASP A 66 21.52 9.22 -23.40
C ASP A 66 21.89 10.41 -24.30
N ALA A 67 21.04 11.43 -24.37
CA ALA A 67 21.29 12.66 -25.13
C ALA A 67 22.17 13.68 -24.40
N ALA A 68 22.54 13.46 -23.13
CA ALA A 68 23.27 14.44 -22.34
C ALA A 68 24.75 14.54 -22.76
N ALA A 69 25.09 15.58 -23.51
CA ALA A 69 26.47 15.82 -23.98
C ALA A 69 27.41 16.45 -22.93
N SER A 70 26.93 16.73 -21.71
CA SER A 70 27.73 17.37 -20.66
C SER A 70 27.24 17.06 -19.25
N ALA A 71 28.10 17.34 -18.26
CA ALA A 71 27.75 17.22 -16.85
C ALA A 71 26.54 18.09 -16.47
N ASP A 72 26.43 19.30 -17.02
CA ASP A 72 25.30 20.20 -16.78
C ASP A 72 24.01 19.72 -17.44
N ALA A 73 24.09 19.14 -18.63
CA ALA A 73 22.94 18.50 -19.29
C ALA A 73 22.43 17.33 -18.42
N LEU A 74 23.33 16.46 -17.95
CA LEU A 74 22.98 15.34 -17.07
C LEU A 74 22.36 15.83 -15.75
N LYS A 75 22.91 16.88 -15.14
CA LYS A 75 22.33 17.52 -13.93
C LYS A 75 20.92 18.04 -14.20
N THR A 76 20.68 18.59 -15.38
CA THR A 76 19.36 19.06 -15.80
C THR A 76 18.36 17.92 -15.95
N CYS A 77 18.73 16.83 -16.61
CA CYS A 77 17.90 15.61 -16.70
C CYS A 77 17.50 15.09 -15.31
N ARG A 78 18.46 14.99 -14.38
CA ARG A 78 18.20 14.56 -12.99
C ARG A 78 17.23 15.48 -12.26
N ARG A 79 17.36 16.80 -12.42
CA ARG A 79 16.46 17.79 -11.81
C ARG A 79 15.03 17.68 -12.36
N GLN A 80 14.88 17.57 -13.68
CA GLN A 80 13.57 17.41 -14.32
C GLN A 80 12.89 16.13 -13.84
N MET A 81 13.62 15.02 -13.78
CA MET A 81 13.09 13.77 -13.24
C MET A 81 12.67 13.84 -11.79
N LYS A 82 13.44 14.52 -10.94
CA LYS A 82 13.06 14.77 -9.55
C LYS A 82 11.74 15.54 -9.46
N LYS A 83 11.55 16.58 -10.30
CA LYS A 83 10.30 17.36 -10.36
C LYS A 83 9.12 16.50 -10.80
N ALA A 84 9.28 15.72 -11.87
CA ALA A 84 8.22 14.87 -12.39
C ALA A 84 7.83 13.75 -11.42
N ARG A 85 8.80 13.10 -10.76
CA ARG A 85 8.51 12.13 -9.67
C ARG A 85 7.78 12.79 -8.49
N LYS A 86 8.12 14.03 -8.14
CA LYS A 86 7.41 14.79 -7.09
C LYS A 86 5.96 15.06 -7.49
N SER A 87 5.72 15.47 -8.73
CA SER A 87 4.37 15.68 -9.27
C SER A 87 3.54 14.40 -9.23
N LEU A 88 4.05 13.28 -9.73
CA LEU A 88 3.35 12.00 -9.68
C LEU A 88 3.00 11.57 -8.23
N LYS A 89 3.90 11.83 -7.28
CA LYS A 89 3.65 11.57 -5.86
C LYS A 89 2.56 12.47 -5.27
N GLN A 90 2.47 13.72 -5.72
CA GLN A 90 1.41 14.64 -5.31
C GLN A 90 0.05 14.17 -5.84
N ASP A 91 -0.02 13.75 -7.09
CA ASP A 91 -1.26 13.24 -7.69
C ASP A 91 -1.74 11.97 -6.97
N TYR A 92 -0.82 11.04 -6.66
CA TYR A 92 -1.13 9.87 -5.85
C TYR A 92 -1.70 10.24 -4.47
N ARG A 93 -1.10 11.23 -3.81
CA ARG A 93 -1.59 11.70 -2.51
C ARG A 93 -2.98 12.33 -2.63
N ALA A 94 -3.21 13.15 -3.64
CA ALA A 94 -4.52 13.77 -3.88
C ALA A 94 -5.59 12.68 -4.08
N TYR A 95 -5.30 11.69 -4.92
CA TYR A 95 -6.18 10.55 -5.15
C TYR A 95 -6.49 9.77 -3.87
N VAL A 96 -5.46 9.35 -3.12
CA VAL A 96 -5.68 8.58 -1.88
C VAL A 96 -6.34 9.43 -0.80
N ASN A 97 -6.05 10.73 -0.73
CA ASN A 97 -6.70 11.61 0.23
C ASN A 97 -8.19 11.80 -0.07
N LYS A 98 -8.60 11.80 -1.34
CA LYS A 98 -10.03 11.77 -1.70
C LYS A 98 -10.72 10.53 -1.12
N VAL A 99 -10.10 9.36 -1.27
CA VAL A 99 -10.63 8.11 -0.69
C VAL A 99 -10.62 8.15 0.83
N ARG A 100 -9.58 8.70 1.45
CA ARG A 100 -9.52 8.87 2.92
C ARG A 100 -10.64 9.76 3.43
N ASN A 101 -10.91 10.88 2.77
CA ASN A 101 -11.98 11.79 3.16
C ASN A 101 -13.35 11.11 3.10
N GLN A 102 -13.59 10.27 2.08
CA GLN A 102 -14.82 9.47 1.98
C GLN A 102 -14.99 8.46 3.12
N LEU A 103 -13.88 8.01 3.71
CA LEU A 103 -13.85 7.08 4.85
C LEU A 103 -13.84 7.81 6.21
N GLY A 104 -13.96 9.14 6.25
CA GLY A 104 -13.82 9.94 7.47
C GLY A 104 -12.40 9.99 8.03
N LEU A 105 -11.39 9.61 7.24
CA LEU A 105 -10.00 9.54 7.65
C LEU A 105 -9.26 10.85 7.35
N PRO A 106 -8.32 11.29 8.22
CA PRO A 106 -7.58 12.54 8.01
C PRO A 106 -6.69 12.46 6.76
N ALA A 107 -6.61 13.55 5.99
CA ALA A 107 -5.75 13.64 4.81
C ALA A 107 -4.26 13.49 5.17
N ARG A 108 -3.47 12.89 4.27
CA ARG A 108 -2.01 12.76 4.42
C ARG A 108 -1.33 13.92 3.69
N THR A 109 -0.83 14.91 4.43
CA THR A 109 -0.18 16.09 3.82
C THR A 109 1.26 15.80 3.38
N GLY A 110 1.88 14.77 3.99
CA GLY A 110 3.27 14.41 3.73
C GLY A 110 4.29 15.27 4.46
N ASN A 111 3.84 16.11 5.41
CA ASN A 111 4.69 16.79 6.36
C ASN A 111 5.16 15.82 7.46
N LYS A 112 6.40 16.00 7.95
CA LYS A 112 6.96 15.16 9.04
C LYS A 112 6.13 15.22 10.33
N ARG A 113 5.38 16.31 10.55
CA ARG A 113 4.57 16.53 11.76
C ARG A 113 3.41 15.53 11.88
N ASP A 114 2.73 15.20 10.78
CA ASP A 114 1.67 14.17 10.73
C ASP A 114 2.21 12.73 10.97
N ALA A 115 3.50 12.52 10.74
CA ALA A 115 4.16 11.25 11.06
C ALA A 115 4.54 11.15 12.54
N LYS A 116 4.84 12.28 13.20
CA LYS A 116 5.17 12.35 14.64
C LYS A 116 3.91 12.26 15.51
N GLY A 117 2.81 12.89 15.10
CA GLY A 117 1.52 12.79 15.82
C GLY A 117 1.00 11.36 15.95
N ARG A 118 1.24 10.51 14.94
CA ARG A 118 0.90 9.08 14.98
C ARG A 118 1.83 8.23 15.86
N LYS A 119 3.06 8.69 16.14
CA LYS A 119 4.00 8.00 17.04
C LYS A 119 3.82 8.36 18.52
N LEU A 120 3.13 9.47 18.81
CA LEU A 120 2.91 9.97 20.16
C LEU A 120 1.54 9.59 20.73
N GLN A 121 0.67 9.03 19.89
CA GLN A 121 -0.65 8.54 20.26
C GLN A 121 -0.72 7.00 20.22
N ALA A 122 0.45 6.36 20.18
CA ALA A 122 0.67 4.92 20.15
C ALA A 122 1.65 4.53 21.25
#